data_AF-A0A1S8BB81-F1
#
_entry.id   AF-A0A1S8BB81-F1
#
_cell.length_a   1.000
_cell.length_b   1.000
_cell.length_c   1.000
_cell.angle_alpha   90.00
_cell.angle_beta   90.00
_cell.angle_gamma   90.00
#
_symmetry.space_group_name_H-M   'P 1'
#
loop_
_entity.id
_entity.type
_entity.pdbx_description
1 polymer ?
#
loop_
_entity_poly.entity_id
_entity_poly.type
_entity_poly.pdbx_seq_one_letter_code
_entity_poly.pdbx_strand_id
1 'polypeptide(L)'
;SGAVLCIGGPALVYYVSPTEEELFKRYNPELQKRSLENRIGKQQDFDDFVGRLKEYSKSDKPIWEAADEAQRKHSALQRQKIVDEQRQLAVDVERRRQEIRQSAGEQ
;
A
#
# COMPACT_ATOMS: atom_id res chain seq x y z
N SER A 1 -20.25 35.93 -22.46
CA SER A 1 -20.82 35.10 -21.37
C SER A 1 -19.96 33.88 -20.98
N GLY A 2 -18.85 33.56 -21.64
CA GLY A 2 -17.96 32.44 -21.25
C GLY A 2 -16.90 32.77 -20.19
N ALA A 3 -16.57 34.05 -19.98
CA ALA A 3 -15.51 34.46 -19.04
C ALA A 3 -15.88 34.25 -17.56
N VAL A 4 -17.16 34.31 -17.20
CA VAL A 4 -17.63 34.03 -15.81
C VAL A 4 -17.40 32.56 -15.43
N LEU A 5 -17.51 31.65 -16.40
CA LEU A 5 -17.16 30.23 -16.25
C LEU A 5 -15.65 30.01 -16.07
N CYS A 6 -14.80 30.93 -16.57
CA CYS A 6 -13.35 30.90 -16.39
C CYS A 6 -12.86 31.63 -15.13
N ILE A 7 -13.59 32.66 -14.66
CA ILE A 7 -13.29 33.42 -13.44
C ILE A 7 -13.80 32.66 -12.20
N GLY A 8 -14.90 31.93 -12.34
CA GLY A 8 -15.33 30.91 -11.38
C GLY A 8 -14.53 29.61 -11.46
N GLY A 9 -13.23 29.70 -11.77
CA GLY A 9 -12.33 28.57 -11.95
C GLY A 9 -11.99 27.84 -10.62
N PRO A 10 -10.81 27.19 -10.52
CA PRO A 10 -10.40 26.44 -9.32
C PRO A 10 -10.57 27.24 -8.02
N ALA A 11 -10.37 28.56 -8.05
CA ALA A 11 -10.55 29.44 -6.89
C ALA A 11 -11.98 29.46 -6.35
N LEU A 12 -13.00 29.50 -7.22
CA LEU A 12 -14.40 29.43 -6.78
C LEU A 12 -14.70 28.05 -6.23
N VAL A 13 -14.19 26.99 -6.88
CA VAL A 13 -14.35 25.61 -6.41
C VAL A 13 -13.74 25.44 -5.02
N TYR A 14 -12.51 25.91 -4.78
CA TYR A 14 -11.90 25.88 -3.45
C TYR A 14 -12.66 26.71 -2.42
N TYR A 15 -13.26 27.83 -2.84
CA TYR A 15 -14.05 28.68 -1.93
C TYR A 15 -15.37 28.04 -1.49
N VAL A 16 -16.05 27.32 -2.38
CA VAL A 16 -17.33 26.65 -2.05
C VAL A 16 -17.17 25.23 -1.55
N SER A 17 -16.01 24.60 -1.81
CA SER A 17 -15.75 23.23 -1.36
C SER A 17 -15.55 23.22 0.15
N PRO A 18 -16.34 22.42 0.89
CA PRO A 18 -16.18 22.30 2.33
C PRO A 18 -14.81 21.72 2.66
N THR A 19 -14.27 22.13 3.81
CA THR A 19 -12.99 21.60 4.31
C THR A 19 -13.13 20.15 4.77
N GLU A 20 -12.01 19.42 4.87
CA GLU A 20 -12.02 18.02 5.34
C GLU A 20 -12.64 17.86 6.74
N GLU A 21 -12.46 18.85 7.61
CA GLU A 21 -13.04 18.86 8.97
C GLU A 21 -14.55 19.06 8.96
N GLU A 22 -15.07 19.89 8.04
CA GLU A 22 -16.51 20.09 7.86
C GLU A 22 -17.18 18.85 7.25
N LEU A 23 -16.50 18.20 6.30
CA LEU A 23 -16.92 16.91 5.74
C LEU A 23 -16.95 15.82 6.82
N PHE A 24 -15.91 15.75 7.65
CA PHE A 24 -15.82 14.79 8.76
C PHE A 24 -16.99 14.93 9.74
N LYS A 25 -17.37 16.15 10.10
CA LYS A 25 -18.53 16.42 10.98
C LYS A 25 -19.87 15.95 10.40
N ARG A 26 -19.98 15.87 9.07
CA ARG A 26 -21.18 15.41 8.37
C ARG A 26 -21.22 13.88 8.18
N TYR A 27 -20.14 13.16 8.51
CA TYR A 27 -20.10 11.70 8.41
C TYR A 27 -20.93 11.02 9.51
N ASN A 28 -21.45 9.84 9.19
CA ASN A 28 -22.07 8.92 10.16
C ASN A 28 -21.00 8.45 11.18
N PRO A 29 -21.30 8.26 12.49
CA PRO A 29 -20.35 7.85 13.53
C PRO A 29 -19.39 6.72 13.15
N GLU A 30 -19.85 5.70 12.44
CA GLU A 30 -19.00 4.59 11.97
C GLU A 30 -17.90 5.05 10.99
N LEU A 31 -18.23 5.99 10.10
CA LEU A 31 -17.30 6.55 9.13
C LEU A 31 -16.33 7.54 9.79
N GLN A 32 -16.77 8.26 10.82
CA GLN A 32 -15.89 9.10 11.62
C GLN A 32 -14.82 8.25 12.32
N LYS A 33 -15.22 7.16 12.96
CA LYS A 33 -14.29 6.22 13.61
C LYS A 33 -13.28 5.64 12.61
N ARG A 34 -13.75 5.12 11.47
CA ARG A 34 -12.87 4.60 10.42
C ARG A 34 -11.95 5.67 9.83
N SER A 35 -12.42 6.91 9.69
CA SER A 35 -11.59 7.99 9.17
C SER A 35 -10.50 8.42 10.16
N LEU A 36 -10.75 8.32 11.47
CA LEU A 36 -9.74 8.56 12.51
C LEU A 36 -8.70 7.43 12.54
N GLU A 37 -9.16 6.17 12.52
CA GLU A 37 -8.29 4.98 12.51
C GLU A 37 -7.37 4.95 11.29
N ASN A 38 -7.90 5.32 10.11
CA ASN A 38 -7.15 5.28 8.86
C ASN A 38 -6.34 6.55 8.58
N ARG A 39 -6.41 7.59 9.42
CA ARG A 39 -5.76 8.88 9.12
C ARG A 39 -4.25 8.73 8.97
N ILE A 40 -3.62 7.96 9.87
CA ILE A 40 -2.19 7.69 9.85
C ILE A 40 -1.83 6.83 8.62
N GLY A 41 -2.60 5.78 8.36
CA GLY A 41 -2.39 4.91 7.20
C GLY A 41 -2.47 5.68 5.87
N LYS A 42 -3.47 6.55 5.71
CA LYS A 42 -3.61 7.38 4.51
C LYS A 42 -2.44 8.32 4.28
N GLN A 43 -1.86 8.88 5.35
CA GLN A 43 -0.70 9.74 5.24
C GLN A 43 0.53 8.94 4.79
N GLN A 44 0.76 7.77 5.39
CA GLN A 44 1.84 6.88 4.99
C GLN A 44 1.66 6.38 3.55
N ASP A 45 0.46 5.96 3.16
CA ASP A 45 0.15 5.54 1.79
C ASP A 45 0.42 6.64 0.77
N PHE A 46 0.12 7.90 1.14
CA PHE A 46 0.38 9.06 0.31
C PHE A 46 1.88 9.32 0.17
N ASP A 47 2.63 9.32 1.27
CA ASP A 47 4.08 9.50 1.26
C ASP A 47 4.77 8.39 0.44
N ASP A 48 4.34 7.14 0.60
CA ASP A 48 4.82 5.98 -0.17
C ASP A 48 4.47 6.11 -1.65
N PHE A 49 3.27 6.58 -1.98
CA PHE A 49 2.87 6.84 -3.36
C PHE A 49 3.76 7.91 -4.01
N VAL A 50 3.96 9.05 -3.34
CA VAL A 50 4.83 10.12 -3.83
C VAL A 50 6.28 9.64 -3.95
N GLY A 51 6.74 8.82 -3.01
CA GLY A 51 8.06 8.17 -3.06
C GLY A 51 8.23 7.30 -4.31
N ARG A 52 7.28 6.41 -4.59
CA ARG A 52 7.28 5.59 -5.81
C ARG A 52 7.21 6.43 -7.07
N LEU A 53 6.40 7.48 -7.08
CA LEU A 53 6.28 8.37 -8.24
C LEU A 53 7.60 9.10 -8.54
N LYS A 54 8.29 9.58 -7.50
CA LYS A 54 9.64 10.17 -7.62
C LYS A 54 10.66 9.17 -8.13
N GLU A 55 10.54 7.89 -7.75
CA GLU A 55 11.41 6.84 -8.26
C GLU A 55 11.14 6.56 -9.74
N TYR A 56 9.87 6.45 -10.13
CA TYR A 56 9.47 6.24 -11.53
C TYR A 56 9.83 7.42 -12.42
N SER A 57 9.80 8.65 -11.92
CA SER A 57 10.20 9.83 -12.68
C SER A 57 11.69 9.90 -12.99
N LYS A 58 12.54 9.08 -12.34
CA LYS A 58 13.98 8.99 -12.68
C LYS A 58 14.24 8.17 -13.94
N SER A 59 13.25 7.42 -14.41
CA SER A 59 13.33 6.62 -15.63
C SER A 59 12.97 7.47 -16.84
N ASP A 60 13.65 7.25 -17.95
CA ASP A 60 13.30 7.86 -19.25
C ASP A 60 12.03 7.24 -19.87
N LYS A 61 11.54 6.13 -19.29
CA LYS A 61 10.30 5.46 -19.71
C LYS A 61 9.08 6.19 -19.17
N PRO A 62 7.92 6.10 -19.83
CA PRO A 62 6.66 6.58 -19.26
C PRO A 62 6.38 5.99 -17.88
N ILE A 63 5.79 6.80 -16.98
CA ILE A 63 5.53 6.42 -15.58
C ILE A 63 4.73 5.11 -15.47
N TRP A 64 3.78 4.87 -16.37
CA TRP A 64 2.98 3.65 -16.37
C TRP A 64 3.80 2.39 -16.68
N GLU A 65 4.80 2.47 -17.55
CA GLU A 65 5.69 1.34 -17.87
C GLU A 65 6.64 1.06 -16.70
N ALA A 66 7.20 2.12 -16.10
CA ALA A 66 8.05 1.99 -14.91
C ALA A 66 7.28 1.39 -13.72
N ALA A 67 6.01 1.77 -13.55
CA ALA A 67 5.13 1.21 -12.53
C ALA A 67 4.81 -0.27 -12.76
N ASP A 68 4.48 -0.66 -14.00
CA ASP A 68 4.21 -2.07 -14.34
C ASP A 68 5.46 -2.93 -14.14
N GLU A 69 6.64 -2.45 -14.54
CA GLU A 69 7.91 -3.15 -14.32
C GLU A 69 8.19 -3.34 -12.82
N ALA A 70 7.98 -2.30 -12.00
CA ALA A 70 8.13 -2.37 -10.56
C ALA A 70 7.14 -3.36 -9.92
N GLN A 71 5.89 -3.38 -10.39
CA GLN A 71 4.87 -4.31 -9.91
C GLN A 71 5.19 -5.76 -10.28
N ARG A 72 5.71 -6.02 -11.49
CA ARG A 72 6.19 -7.35 -11.89
C ARG A 72 7.36 -7.82 -11.04
N LYS A 73 8.33 -6.93 -10.76
CA LYS A 73 9.46 -7.25 -9.86
C LYS A 73 8.97 -7.55 -8.44
N HIS A 74 8.08 -6.72 -7.90
CA HIS A 74 7.54 -6.92 -6.56
C HIS A 74 6.78 -8.25 -6.44
N SER A 75 5.88 -8.55 -7.38
CA SER A 75 5.14 -9.82 -7.40
C SER A 75 6.04 -11.05 -7.56
N ALA A 76 7.08 -10.97 -8.39
CA ALA A 76 8.07 -12.05 -8.52
C ALA A 76 8.86 -12.27 -7.22
N LEU A 77 9.25 -11.20 -6.52
CA LEU A 77 9.93 -11.28 -5.22
C LEU A 77 9.02 -11.86 -4.14
N GLN A 78 7.75 -11.45 -4.08
CA GLN A 78 6.78 -11.99 -3.14
C GLN A 78 6.56 -13.49 -3.36
N ARG A 79 6.45 -13.91 -4.62
CA ARG A 79 6.33 -15.34 -4.97
C ARG A 79 7.55 -16.14 -4.52
N GLN A 80 8.76 -15.60 -4.73
CA GLN A 80 10.00 -16.25 -4.26
C GLN A 80 10.03 -16.36 -2.74
N LYS A 81 9.70 -15.28 -2.01
CA LYS A 81 9.63 -15.31 -0.54
C LYS A 81 8.70 -16.39 0.00
N ILE A 82 7.52 -16.54 -0.59
CA ILE A 82 6.55 -17.58 -0.19
C ILE A 82 7.14 -18.98 -0.41
N VAL A 83 7.78 -19.21 -1.55
CA VAL A 83 8.40 -20.51 -1.87
C VAL A 83 9.56 -20.80 -0.92
N ASP A 84 10.40 -19.80 -0.63
CA ASP A 84 11.52 -19.95 0.29
C ASP A 84 11.04 -20.22 1.72
N GLU A 85 10.01 -19.52 2.19
CA GLU A 85 9.39 -19.75 3.49
C GLU A 85 8.83 -21.17 3.60
N GLN A 86 8.13 -21.65 2.57
CA GLN A 86 7.64 -23.04 2.51
C GLN A 86 8.79 -24.06 2.55
N ARG A 87 9.90 -23.77 1.86
CA ARG A 87 11.09 -24.63 1.90
C ARG A 87 11.71 -24.67 3.29
N GLN A 88 11.85 -23.53 3.96
CA GLN A 88 12.39 -23.48 5.33
C GLN A 88 11.50 -24.25 6.30
N LEU A 89 10.17 -24.05 6.21
CA LEU A 89 9.19 -24.81 7.01
C LEU A 89 9.32 -26.32 6.81
N ALA A 90 9.48 -26.78 5.57
CA ALA A 90 9.68 -28.20 5.28
C ALA A 90 10.95 -28.77 5.92
N VAL A 91 12.06 -28.04 5.81
CA VAL A 91 13.35 -28.42 6.44
C VAL A 91 13.22 -28.47 7.96
N ASP A 92 12.56 -27.50 8.58
CA ASP A 92 12.36 -27.47 10.03
C ASP A 92 11.46 -28.61 10.52
N VAL A 93 10.43 -28.97 9.76
CA VAL A 93 9.58 -30.14 10.06
C VAL A 93 10.37 -31.44 9.95
N GLU A 94 11.21 -31.59 8.93
CA GLU A 94 12.08 -32.75 8.77
C GLU A 94 13.11 -32.87 9.90
N ARG A 95 13.74 -31.76 10.29
CA ARG A 95 14.66 -31.71 11.44
C ARG A 95 13.97 -32.17 12.73
N ARG A 96 12.78 -31.63 13.03
CA ARG A 96 11.99 -32.06 14.20
C ARG A 96 11.63 -33.55 14.15
N ARG A 97 11.29 -34.08 12.97
CA ARG A 97 10.99 -35.53 12.80
C ARG A 97 12.22 -36.40 13.08
N GLN A 98 13.41 -35.96 12.67
CA GLN A 98 14.66 -36.69 12.92
C GLN A 98 15.03 -36.68 14.41
N GLU A 99 14.91 -35.53 15.09
CA GLU A 99 15.15 -35.41 16.53
C GLU A 99 14.22 -36.35 17.33
N ILE A 100 12.93 -36.38 16.99
CA ILE A 100 11.96 -37.30 17.62
C ILE A 100 12.36 -38.76 17.39
N ARG A 101 12.73 -39.13 16.16
CA ARG A 101 13.14 -40.50 15.82
C ARG A 101 14.41 -40.93 16.56
N GLN A 102 15.38 -40.04 16.74
CA GLN A 102 16.61 -40.31 17.49
C GLN A 102 16.29 -40.50 18.98
N SER A 103 15.50 -39.60 19.58
CA SER A 103 15.10 -39.71 20.99
C SER A 103 14.23 -40.93 21.31
N ALA A 104 13.46 -41.44 20.33
CA ALA A 104 12.62 -42.63 20.49
C ALA A 104 13.37 -43.96 20.25
N GLY A 105 14.55 -43.92 19.63
CA GLY A 105 15.39 -45.09 19.38
C GLY A 105 16.46 -45.35 20.45
N GLU A 106 16.65 -44.41 21.39
CA GLU A 106 17.59 -44.52 22.53
C GLU A 106 16.90 -45.03 23.82
N GLN A 107 15.73 -45.66 23.72
CA GLN A 107 15.05 -46.37 24.83
C GLN A 107 15.03 -47.88 24.62
#